data_AF-A0A2T2YD25-F1
#
_entry.id   AF-A0A2T2YD25-F1
#
_cell.length_a   1.000
_cell.length_b   1.000
_cell.length_c   1.000
_cell.angle_alpha   90.00
_cell.angle_beta   90.00
_cell.angle_gamma   90.00
#
_symmetry.space_group_name_H-M   'P 1'
#
loop_
_entity.id
_entity.type
_entity.pdbx_description
1 polymer ?
#
loop_
_entity_poly.entity_id
_entity_poly.type
_entity_poly.pdbx_seq_one_letter_code
_entity_poly.pdbx_strand_id
1 'polypeptide(L)'
;MEESGRLSKEQFVERFRQKTKNLALDVIRLAQSLPKTEEASILKRQLLRSATSVAANYRAACRARSSAEFYAKCSIVIEEADETLFWLELLTEANIIPEVKVANLMKEATEILSVMAKARKNTSK
;
A
#
# COMPACT_ATOMS: atom_id res chain seq x y z
N MET A 1 19.25 24.78 15.98
CA MET A 1 18.06 24.26 16.68
C MET A 1 17.02 24.05 15.60
N GLU A 2 16.90 22.83 15.08
CA GLU A 2 16.06 22.53 13.92
C GLU A 2 14.59 22.76 14.26
N GLU A 3 13.93 23.64 13.51
CA GLU A 3 12.47 23.72 13.48
C GLU A 3 11.93 22.37 13.04
N SER A 4 11.43 21.58 14.01
CA SER A 4 10.53 20.46 13.73
C SER A 4 9.19 21.04 13.26
N GLY A 5 9.19 21.57 12.04
CA GLY A 5 8.03 22.18 11.39
C GLY A 5 7.04 21.11 10.98
N ARG A 6 5.83 21.19 11.52
CA ARG A 6 4.70 20.32 11.16
C ARG A 6 4.49 20.40 9.64
N LEU A 7 4.51 19.25 8.95
CA LEU A 7 4.31 19.17 7.50
C LEU A 7 3.01 19.88 7.08
N SER A 8 3.05 20.65 6.00
CA SER A 8 1.84 21.17 5.37
C SER A 8 0.96 20.02 4.87
N LYS A 9 -0.34 20.25 4.70
CA LYS A 9 -1.26 19.24 4.18
C LYS A 9 -0.83 18.76 2.78
N GLU A 10 -0.40 19.68 1.94
CA GLU A 10 0.07 19.42 0.57
C GLU A 10 1.35 18.58 0.59
N GLN A 11 2.31 18.94 1.45
CA GLN A 11 3.55 18.17 1.63
C GLN A 11 3.29 16.76 2.13
N PHE A 12 2.35 16.59 3.06
CA PHE A 12 1.94 15.27 3.54
C PHE A 12 1.31 14.44 2.41
N VAL A 13 0.37 15.01 1.66
CA VAL A 13 -0.29 14.33 0.54
C VAL A 13 0.71 13.88 -0.52
N GLU A 14 1.69 14.73 -0.87
CA GLU A 14 2.72 14.35 -1.84
C GLU A 14 3.64 13.26 -1.29
N ARG A 15 4.10 13.37 -0.04
CA ARG A 15 4.92 12.33 0.59
C ARG A 15 4.20 10.99 0.63
N PHE A 16 2.90 10.97 0.97
CA PHE A 16 2.12 9.74 1.02
C PHE A 16 1.82 9.19 -0.38
N ARG A 17 1.65 10.06 -1.38
CA ARG A 17 1.57 9.66 -2.80
C ARG A 17 2.85 8.97 -3.24
N GLN A 18 4.01 9.50 -2.87
CA GLN A 18 5.29 8.86 -3.16
C GLN A 18 5.44 7.54 -2.41
N LYS A 19 5.00 7.47 -1.15
CA LYS A 19 5.03 6.25 -0.34
C LYS A 19 4.24 5.10 -0.99
N THR A 20 2.97 5.34 -1.33
CA THR A 20 2.13 4.32 -1.99
C THR A 20 2.69 3.90 -3.35
N LYS A 21 3.28 4.84 -4.11
CA LYS A 21 3.97 4.54 -5.37
C LYS A 21 5.24 3.70 -5.16
N ASN A 22 6.03 4.00 -4.13
CA ASN A 22 7.25 3.24 -3.81
C ASN A 22 6.91 1.79 -3.45
N LEU A 23 5.91 1.58 -2.59
CA LEU A 23 5.41 0.23 -2.30
C LEU A 23 5.09 -0.55 -3.58
N ALA A 24 4.35 0.05 -4.52
CA ALA A 24 4.03 -0.59 -5.79
C ALA A 24 5.27 -0.91 -6.64
N LEU A 25 6.25 -0.01 -6.70
CA LEU A 25 7.50 -0.23 -7.43
C LEU A 25 8.36 -1.33 -6.80
N ASP A 26 8.44 -1.37 -5.48
CA ASP A 26 9.24 -2.36 -4.77
C ASP A 26 8.57 -3.74 -4.80
N VAL A 27 7.24 -3.81 -4.78
CA VAL A 27 6.49 -5.03 -5.08
C VAL A 27 6.73 -5.51 -6.51
N ILE A 28 6.80 -4.61 -7.50
CA ILE A 28 7.16 -4.99 -8.88
C ILE A 28 8.57 -5.61 -8.93
N ARG A 29 9.54 -5.03 -8.23
CA ARG A 29 10.91 -5.56 -8.13
C ARG A 29 10.95 -6.91 -7.43
N LEU A 30 10.22 -7.05 -6.32
CA LEU A 30 10.07 -8.33 -5.61
C LEU A 30 9.49 -9.41 -6.54
N ALA A 31 8.40 -9.10 -7.22
CA ALA A 31 7.71 -9.97 -8.16
C ALA A 31 8.63 -10.45 -9.29
N GLN A 32 9.55 -9.62 -9.76
CA GLN A 32 10.55 -9.99 -10.77
C GLN A 32 11.58 -10.99 -10.23
N SER A 33 11.82 -11.01 -8.91
CA SER A 33 12.78 -11.90 -8.25
C SER A 33 12.20 -13.24 -7.79
N LEU A 34 10.88 -13.42 -7.84
CA LEU A 34 10.22 -14.65 -7.38
C LEU A 34 10.60 -15.86 -8.25
N PRO A 35 10.65 -17.07 -7.67
CA PRO A 35 10.96 -18.28 -8.42
C PRO A 35 9.92 -18.55 -9.51
N LYS A 36 10.33 -19.29 -10.54
CA LYS A 36 9.48 -19.65 -11.68
C LYS A 36 8.66 -20.92 -11.39
N THR A 37 7.93 -20.94 -10.28
CA THR A 37 6.94 -22.00 -9.98
C THR A 37 5.52 -21.50 -10.27
N GLU A 38 4.58 -22.43 -10.37
CA GLU A 38 3.18 -22.11 -10.65
C GLU A 38 2.53 -21.32 -9.50
N GLU A 39 2.76 -21.76 -8.27
CA GLU A 39 2.24 -21.13 -7.06
C GLU A 39 2.78 -19.70 -6.93
N ALA A 40 4.09 -19.52 -7.13
CA ALA A 40 4.72 -18.20 -7.11
C ALA A 40 4.16 -17.30 -8.23
N SER A 41 3.86 -17.84 -9.41
CA SER A 41 3.25 -17.08 -10.51
C SER A 41 1.83 -16.59 -10.18
N ILE A 42 1.01 -17.43 -9.54
CA ILE A 42 -0.34 -17.09 -9.12
C ILE A 42 -0.30 -16.01 -8.04
N LEU A 43 0.47 -16.23 -6.97
CA LEU A 43 0.58 -15.28 -5.86
C LEU A 43 1.17 -13.94 -6.31
N LYS A 44 2.19 -13.97 -7.18
CA LYS A 44 2.76 -12.76 -7.79
C LYS A 44 1.71 -11.92 -8.49
N ARG A 45 0.80 -12.53 -9.24
CA ARG A 45 -0.24 -11.79 -9.98
C ARG A 45 -1.21 -11.10 -9.03
N GLN A 46 -1.59 -11.75 -7.93
CA GLN A 46 -2.47 -11.14 -6.93
C GLN A 46 -1.77 -9.99 -6.22
N LEU A 47 -0.54 -10.22 -5.74
CA LEU A 47 0.28 -9.21 -5.08
C LEU A 47 0.51 -7.97 -5.96
N LEU A 48 0.82 -8.16 -7.25
CA LEU A 48 1.01 -7.05 -8.18
C LEU A 48 -0.27 -6.22 -8.35
N ARG A 49 -1.43 -6.87 -8.43
CA ARG A 49 -2.71 -6.18 -8.59
C ARG A 49 -3.04 -5.36 -7.35
N SER A 50 -2.95 -5.96 -6.16
CA SER A 50 -3.30 -5.27 -4.92
C SER A 50 -2.37 -4.08 -4.65
N ALA A 51 -1.05 -4.28 -4.75
CA ALA A 51 -0.08 -3.22 -4.45
C ALA A 51 -0.16 -2.04 -5.44
N THR A 52 -0.40 -2.31 -6.72
CA THR A 52 -0.59 -1.23 -7.71
C THR A 52 -1.94 -0.53 -7.53
N SER A 53 -2.97 -1.25 -7.10
CA SER A 53 -4.29 -0.70 -6.78
C SER A 53 -4.25 0.26 -5.58
N VAL A 54 -3.43 -0.03 -4.55
CA VAL A 54 -3.17 0.90 -3.42
C VAL A 54 -2.74 2.29 -3.94
N ALA A 55 -1.72 2.32 -4.80
CA ALA A 55 -1.19 3.57 -5.36
C ALA A 55 -2.21 4.28 -6.26
N ALA A 56 -2.91 3.52 -7.12
CA ALA A 56 -3.91 4.07 -8.03
C ALA A 56 -5.10 4.68 -7.28
N ASN A 57 -5.64 3.96 -6.30
CA ASN A 57 -6.79 4.41 -5.52
C ASN A 57 -6.45 5.53 -4.55
N TYR A 58 -5.24 5.59 -4.00
CA TYR A 58 -4.81 6.76 -3.22
C TYR A 58 -4.79 8.03 -4.08
N ARG A 59 -4.25 7.95 -5.30
CA ARG A 59 -4.27 9.08 -6.25
C ARG A 59 -5.69 9.50 -6.62
N ALA A 60 -6.63 8.56 -6.70
CA ALA A 60 -8.04 8.85 -6.92
C ALA A 60 -8.67 9.51 -5.67
N ALA A 61 -8.37 9.04 -4.46
CA ALA A 61 -8.81 9.65 -3.21
C ALA A 61 -8.37 11.12 -3.10
N CYS A 62 -7.14 11.43 -3.50
CA CYS A 62 -6.65 12.82 -3.54
C CYS A 62 -7.44 13.76 -4.48
N ARG A 63 -8.28 13.21 -5.36
CA ARG A 63 -9.13 13.95 -6.31
C ARG A 63 -10.62 13.78 -6.05
N ALA A 64 -10.99 13.24 -4.89
CA ALA A 64 -12.39 13.10 -4.50
C ALA A 64 -13.10 14.46 -4.50
N ARG A 65 -14.34 14.48 -4.98
CA ARG A 65 -15.17 15.68 -5.11
C ARG A 65 -16.15 15.86 -3.95
N SER A 66 -16.24 14.86 -3.06
CA SER A 66 -17.07 14.89 -1.87
C SER A 66 -16.46 14.05 -0.75
N SER A 67 -16.90 14.29 0.49
CA SER A 67 -16.51 13.48 1.65
C SER A 67 -16.90 12.01 1.48
N ALA A 68 -18.08 11.73 0.90
CA ALA A 68 -18.53 10.37 0.61
C ALA A 68 -17.63 9.66 -0.42
N GLU A 69 -17.23 10.36 -1.49
CA GLU A 69 -16.29 9.81 -2.48
C GLU A 69 -14.92 9.56 -1.85
N PHE A 70 -14.44 10.48 -1.00
CA PHE A 70 -13.17 10.31 -0.29
C PHE A 70 -13.21 9.11 0.67
N TYR A 71 -14.31 8.93 1.42
CA TYR A 71 -14.52 7.79 2.31
C TYR A 71 -14.49 6.46 1.56
N ALA A 72 -15.23 6.38 0.44
CA ALA A 72 -15.28 5.18 -0.40
C ALA A 72 -13.90 4.84 -0.97
N LYS A 73 -13.18 5.84 -1.50
CA LYS A 73 -11.82 5.63 -2.02
C LYS A 73 -10.82 5.26 -0.94
N CYS A 74 -10.91 5.84 0.25
CA CYS A 74 -10.09 5.40 1.38
C CYS A 74 -10.36 3.95 1.76
N SER A 75 -11.61 3.48 1.71
CA SER A 75 -11.96 2.08 2.00
C SER A 75 -11.32 1.12 1.01
N ILE A 76 -11.36 1.43 -0.28
CA ILE A 76 -10.68 0.63 -1.31
C ILE A 76 -9.17 0.59 -1.06
N VAL A 77 -8.53 1.72 -0.75
CA VAL A 77 -7.07 1.71 -0.45
C VAL A 77 -6.74 0.83 0.77
N ILE A 78 -7.61 0.81 1.78
CA ILE A 78 -7.45 -0.05 2.97
C ILE A 78 -7.55 -1.52 2.58
N GLU A 79 -8.57 -1.90 1.83
CA GLU A 79 -8.78 -3.27 1.33
C GLU A 79 -7.56 -3.75 0.53
N GLU A 80 -7.09 -2.94 -0.42
CA GLU A 80 -5.96 -3.28 -1.30
C GLU A 80 -4.62 -3.34 -0.54
N ALA A 81 -4.46 -2.52 0.51
CA ALA A 81 -3.27 -2.56 1.36
C ALA A 81 -3.26 -3.81 2.25
N ASP A 82 -4.42 -4.20 2.77
CA ASP A 82 -4.61 -5.42 3.56
C ASP A 82 -4.38 -6.67 2.70
N GLU A 83 -4.94 -6.72 1.49
CA GLU A 83 -4.66 -7.79 0.53
C GLU A 83 -3.17 -7.87 0.17
N THR A 84 -2.51 -6.72 0.02
CA THR A 84 -1.06 -6.69 -0.23
C THR A 84 -0.27 -7.31 0.92
N LEU A 85 -0.65 -7.04 2.18
CA LEU A 85 -0.05 -7.68 3.35
C LEU A 85 -0.25 -9.18 3.32
N PHE A 86 -1.50 -9.61 3.12
CA PHE A 86 -1.87 -11.02 3.07
C PHE A 86 -1.05 -11.80 2.03
N TRP A 87 -0.86 -11.24 0.82
CA TRP A 87 -0.06 -11.91 -0.20
C TRP A 87 1.44 -11.97 0.14
N LEU A 88 1.98 -10.97 0.84
CA LEU A 88 3.36 -11.02 1.32
C LEU A 88 3.52 -12.08 2.43
N GLU A 89 2.57 -12.17 3.36
CA GLU A 89 2.52 -13.19 4.41
C GLU A 89 2.48 -14.59 3.79
N LEU A 90 1.57 -14.81 2.85
CA LEU A 90 1.39 -16.10 2.19
C LEU A 90 2.65 -16.54 1.42
N LEU A 91 3.37 -15.62 0.78
CA LEU A 91 4.65 -15.93 0.13
C LEU A 91 5.72 -16.40 1.14
N THR A 92 5.71 -15.84 2.35
CA THR A 92 6.66 -16.22 3.40
C THR A 92 6.28 -17.52 4.10
N GLU A 93 5.01 -17.67 4.48
CA GLU A 93 4.52 -18.87 5.16
C GLU A 93 4.54 -20.11 4.25
N ALA A 94 4.37 -19.92 2.94
CA ALA A 94 4.56 -20.97 1.94
C ALA A 94 6.04 -21.28 1.62
N ASN A 95 7.00 -20.63 2.30
CA ASN A 95 8.44 -20.77 2.07
C ASN A 95 8.88 -20.47 0.63
N ILE A 96 8.14 -19.62 -0.10
CA ILE A 96 8.49 -19.21 -1.47
C ILE A 96 9.60 -18.15 -1.45
N ILE A 97 9.60 -17.30 -0.42
CA ILE A 97 10.62 -16.28 -0.20
C ILE A 97 10.91 -16.10 1.29
N PRO A 98 12.17 -15.86 1.69
CA PRO A 98 12.49 -15.54 3.08
C PRO A 98 11.85 -14.23 3.54
N GLU A 99 11.32 -14.21 4.78
CA GLU A 99 10.65 -13.05 5.39
C GLU A 99 11.50 -11.77 5.34
N VAL A 100 12.82 -11.89 5.54
CA VAL A 100 13.76 -10.75 5.47
C VAL A 100 13.70 -9.98 4.13
N LYS A 101 13.25 -10.63 3.04
CA LYS A 101 13.09 -9.99 1.73
C LYS A 101 11.82 -9.16 1.61
N VAL A 102 10.83 -9.39 2.48
CA VAL A 102 9.51 -8.73 2.43
C VAL A 102 9.17 -7.92 3.67
N ALA A 103 9.93 -8.06 4.77
CA ALA A 103 9.66 -7.38 6.04
C ALA A 103 9.46 -5.87 5.90
N ASN A 104 10.26 -5.20 5.06
CA ASN A 104 10.10 -3.76 4.80
C ASN A 104 8.80 -3.45 4.03
N LEU A 105 8.41 -4.30 3.07
CA LEU A 105 7.16 -4.14 2.32
C LEU A 105 5.93 -4.34 3.22
N MET A 106 5.98 -5.34 4.09
CA MET A 106 4.94 -5.59 5.10
C MET A 106 4.79 -4.40 6.05
N LYS A 107 5.92 -3.86 6.53
CA LYS A 107 5.91 -2.65 7.36
C LYS A 107 5.30 -1.46 6.61
N GLU A 108 5.70 -1.22 5.36
CA GLU A 108 5.19 -0.11 4.57
C GLU A 108 3.68 -0.22 4.28
N ALA A 109 3.20 -1.40 3.89
CA ALA A 109 1.79 -1.66 3.66
C ALA A 109 0.96 -1.50 4.95
N THR A 110 1.47 -1.96 6.10
CA THR A 110 0.84 -1.77 7.42
C THR A 110 0.75 -0.28 7.80
N GLU A 111 1.79 0.49 7.53
CA GLU A 111 1.79 1.94 7.77
C GLU A 111 0.78 2.65 6.85
N ILE A 112 0.68 2.25 5.58
CA ILE A 112 -0.31 2.80 4.64
C ILE A 112 -1.73 2.49 5.14
N LEU A 113 -2.01 1.24 5.49
CA LEU A 113 -3.29 0.79 6.02
C LEU A 113 -3.68 1.63 7.26
N SER A 114 -2.76 1.78 8.21
CA SER A 114 -2.99 2.55 9.44
C SER A 114 -3.31 4.02 9.17
N VAL A 115 -2.59 4.66 8.26
CA VAL A 115 -2.83 6.06 7.88
C VAL A 115 -4.17 6.21 7.18
N MET A 116 -4.50 5.30 6.25
CA MET A 116 -5.75 5.36 5.50
C MET A 116 -6.96 5.05 6.37
N ALA A 117 -6.85 4.11 7.33
CA ALA A 117 -7.89 3.85 8.32
C ALA A 117 -8.19 5.08 9.18
N LYS A 118 -7.15 5.80 9.60
CA LYS A 118 -7.29 7.07 10.32
C LYS A 118 -7.91 8.17 9.45
N ALA A 119 -7.49 8.30 8.19
CA ALA A 119 -8.05 9.27 7.25
C ALA A 119 -9.55 9.01 6.99
N ARG A 120 -9.92 7.75 6.75
CA ARG A 120 -11.33 7.32 6.59
C ARG A 120 -12.16 7.65 7.82
N LYS A 121 -11.67 7.33 9.03
CA LYS A 121 -12.37 7.61 10.30
C LYS A 121 -12.63 9.11 10.52
N ASN A 122 -11.69 9.95 10.11
CA ASN A 122 -11.78 11.41 10.26
C ASN A 122 -12.60 12.08 9.15
N THR A 123 -13.09 11.33 8.18
CA THR A 123 -13.99 11.86 7.14
C THR A 123 -15.39 11.92 7.72
N SER A 124 -15.92 13.13 7.92
CA SER A 124 -17.31 13.33 8.34
C SER A 124 -18.26 12.66 7.34
N LYS A 125 -19.16 11.82 7.85
CA LYS A 125 -20.26 11.23 7.07
C LYS A 125 -21.19 12.31 6.54
#